data_AF-A0A1G6J8G7-F1
#
_entry.id   AF-A0A1G6J8G7-F1
#
_cell.length_a   1.000
_cell.length_b   1.000
_cell.length_c   1.000
_cell.angle_alpha   90.00
_cell.angle_beta   90.00
_cell.angle_gamma   90.00
#
_symmetry.space_group_name_H-M   'P 1'
#
loop_
_entity.id
_entity.type
_entity.pdbx_description
1 polymer ?
#
loop_
_entity_poly.entity_id
_entity_poly.type
_entity_poly.pdbx_seq_one_letter_code
_entity_poly.pdbx_strand_id
1 'polypeptide(L)'
;MNRSHFQYALLTAFLLSSPLFLSACSKEEAPAMMNQTPEVGVQVIQYQSMEMKHTLAGRVTAYMTSDVRPQVGGIIQKRLFKEGDYVKAGQPLYQLDSKSYQAAYDSAKADLAEAEASLISDQPKVQRYRNLMKIEAISKQDLADAEATLKQSQASVMSAQAALNTAKINLGYTTVRAPISGRIATSTYTPGALVTADQDTALTTIEQINPVYVDITLSSTELLSLRKQIDEGKLQSLDGKVPVKIILEDGSYYDQSGTLEFVGSSVDTGTGTVTLRALVPNPKYLILPGAYVKAELPMAVNHQAILIPQKAVTRNHKGDPVVKLVGKDGKVEERVIDTTDTLDNQWIVNGGLKQGEKLIIEGASTVSAGDSVKTVLAQVKADTEASAASSTSTATSTTNTASTTQASTQSTTTSTDANTTTSKN
;
A
#
# COMPACT_ATOMS: atom_id res chain seq x y z
N MET A 1 -23.45 -74.46 -10.75
CA MET A 1 -23.59 -75.83 -11.30
C MET A 1 -24.95 -75.89 -11.99
N ASN A 2 -25.02 -75.64 -13.30
CA ASN A 2 -26.19 -76.03 -14.09
C ASN A 2 -25.76 -76.43 -15.50
N ARG A 3 -25.79 -77.75 -15.65
CA ARG A 3 -25.64 -78.61 -16.82
C ARG A 3 -26.82 -78.39 -17.78
N SER A 4 -26.61 -78.06 -19.04
CA SER A 4 -26.24 -78.92 -20.18
C SER A 4 -27.40 -79.71 -20.81
N HIS A 5 -27.27 -79.82 -22.15
CA HIS A 5 -27.86 -80.79 -23.08
C HIS A 5 -29.15 -80.39 -23.80
N PHE A 6 -29.44 -80.78 -25.05
CA PHE A 6 -28.75 -81.40 -26.20
C PHE A 6 -29.91 -81.84 -27.14
N GLN A 7 -29.60 -82.13 -28.42
CA GLN A 7 -30.45 -82.82 -29.43
C GLN A 7 -31.44 -81.91 -30.19
N TYR A 8 -31.57 -81.96 -31.52
CA TYR A 8 -31.59 -83.08 -32.49
C TYR A 8 -30.85 -82.64 -33.79
N ALA A 9 -30.00 -83.42 -34.48
CA ALA A 9 -30.12 -84.74 -35.11
C ALA A 9 -31.00 -84.78 -36.39
N LEU A 10 -30.45 -85.45 -37.42
CA LEU A 10 -30.98 -85.83 -38.76
C LEU A 10 -30.73 -84.83 -39.91
N LEU A 11 -30.34 -85.23 -41.13
CA LEU A 11 -29.85 -86.47 -41.73
C LEU A 11 -29.54 -86.16 -43.22
N THR A 12 -28.74 -87.03 -43.84
CA THR A 12 -28.62 -87.31 -45.30
C THR A 12 -27.54 -86.61 -46.13
N ALA A 13 -26.70 -87.50 -46.65
CA ALA A 13 -25.64 -87.32 -47.63
C ALA A 13 -26.18 -87.49 -49.05
N PHE A 14 -25.57 -86.82 -50.03
CA PHE A 14 -25.38 -87.41 -51.35
C PHE A 14 -24.20 -86.75 -52.10
N LEU A 15 -23.43 -87.59 -52.78
CA LEU A 15 -22.29 -87.31 -53.63
C LEU A 15 -22.67 -86.61 -54.96
N LEU A 16 -21.63 -86.04 -55.58
CA LEU A 16 -21.29 -86.09 -57.03
C LEU A 16 -21.56 -84.86 -57.90
N SER A 17 -20.52 -84.54 -58.70
CA SER A 17 -20.47 -83.78 -59.98
C SER A 17 -19.90 -82.34 -59.95
N SER A 18 -18.68 -82.22 -60.49
CA SER A 18 -18.12 -81.04 -61.21
C SER A 18 -18.87 -80.85 -62.55
N PRO A 19 -18.80 -79.74 -63.34
CA PRO A 19 -17.73 -78.72 -63.43
C PRO A 19 -18.21 -77.27 -63.81
N LEU A 20 -17.28 -76.43 -64.29
CA LEU A 20 -17.41 -75.18 -65.08
C LEU A 20 -17.33 -73.80 -64.39
N PHE A 21 -16.16 -73.18 -64.57
CA PHE A 21 -15.87 -71.78 -64.94
C PHE A 21 -16.97 -70.72 -64.81
N LEU A 22 -16.75 -69.74 -63.93
CA LEU A 22 -17.08 -68.34 -64.21
C LEU A 22 -15.98 -67.40 -63.69
N SER A 23 -15.49 -66.55 -64.60
CA SER A 23 -14.60 -65.42 -64.37
C SER A 23 -15.15 -64.43 -63.35
N ALA A 24 -14.28 -63.92 -62.47
CA ALA A 24 -14.43 -62.60 -61.88
C ALA A 24 -13.05 -61.96 -61.67
N CYS A 25 -12.74 -60.97 -62.52
CA CYS A 25 -11.67 -60.02 -62.28
C CYS A 25 -12.02 -59.16 -61.06
N SER A 26 -11.12 -59.06 -60.09
CA SER A 26 -11.11 -57.93 -59.15
C SER A 26 -9.72 -57.31 -59.15
N LYS A 27 -9.65 -56.12 -59.74
CA LYS A 27 -8.52 -55.20 -59.63
C LYS A 27 -8.56 -54.62 -58.21
N GLU A 28 -7.66 -55.10 -57.37
CA GLU A 28 -7.49 -54.65 -56.00
C GLU A 28 -6.58 -53.42 -56.01
N GLU A 29 -7.19 -52.24 -56.20
CA GLU A 29 -6.57 -50.97 -55.90
C GLU A 29 -6.54 -50.81 -54.38
N ALA A 30 -5.40 -51.18 -53.78
CA ALA A 30 -5.06 -50.72 -52.45
C ALA A 30 -5.02 -49.19 -52.47
N PRO A 31 -5.78 -48.47 -51.63
CA PRO A 31 -5.64 -47.03 -51.56
C PRO A 31 -4.22 -46.74 -51.07
N ALA A 32 -3.43 -46.06 -51.91
CA ALA A 32 -2.20 -45.46 -51.49
C ALA A 32 -2.53 -44.50 -50.34
N MET A 33 -2.25 -44.90 -49.10
CA MET A 33 -2.14 -43.96 -47.99
C MET A 33 -0.99 -43.03 -48.34
N MET A 34 -1.35 -41.92 -48.97
CA MET A 34 -0.46 -40.79 -49.10
C MET A 34 -0.13 -40.39 -47.66
N ASN A 35 1.10 -40.68 -47.24
CA ASN A 35 1.61 -40.39 -45.92
C ASN A 35 1.74 -38.87 -45.79
N GLN A 36 0.61 -38.17 -45.62
CA GLN A 36 0.57 -36.73 -45.47
C GLN A 36 1.17 -36.43 -44.12
N THR A 37 2.43 -36.01 -44.14
CA THR A 37 3.16 -35.54 -42.96
C THR A 37 2.31 -34.46 -42.28
N PRO A 38 1.79 -34.68 -41.06
CA PRO A 38 0.88 -33.76 -40.43
C PRO A 38 1.52 -32.38 -40.26
N GLU A 39 0.76 -31.33 -40.56
CA GLU A 39 1.20 -29.95 -40.44
C GLU A 39 0.88 -29.42 -39.05
N VAL A 40 1.89 -28.86 -38.38
CA VAL A 40 1.77 -28.36 -37.01
C VAL A 40 2.19 -26.90 -36.91
N GLY A 41 1.44 -26.14 -36.11
CA GLY A 41 1.76 -24.75 -35.81
C GLY A 41 2.82 -24.67 -34.73
N VAL A 42 3.95 -24.02 -35.03
CA VAL A 42 5.08 -23.88 -34.10
C VAL A 42 5.34 -22.44 -33.72
N GLN A 43 5.74 -22.23 -32.46
CA GLN A 43 6.29 -20.99 -31.93
C GLN A 43 7.78 -21.19 -31.61
N VAL A 44 8.62 -20.24 -32.03
CA VAL A 44 10.04 -20.27 -31.66
C VAL A 44 10.19 -19.70 -30.25
N ILE A 45 10.86 -20.44 -29.38
CA ILE A 45 11.10 -20.04 -28.00
C ILE A 45 12.09 -18.87 -27.97
N GLN A 46 11.70 -17.78 -27.30
CA GLN A 46 12.56 -16.62 -27.07
C GLN A 46 12.57 -16.27 -25.58
N TYR A 47 13.71 -15.79 -25.11
CA TYR A 47 13.80 -15.16 -23.79
C TYR A 47 13.13 -13.80 -23.83
N GLN A 48 12.37 -13.49 -22.79
CA GLN A 48 11.75 -12.19 -22.60
C GLN A 48 12.12 -11.68 -21.20
N SER A 49 12.37 -10.38 -21.12
CA SER A 49 12.60 -9.72 -19.84
C SER A 49 11.26 -9.46 -19.15
N MET A 50 11.11 -9.97 -17.94
CA MET A 50 9.86 -9.86 -17.16
C MET A 50 10.14 -9.45 -15.72
N GLU A 51 9.35 -8.49 -15.23
CA GLU A 51 9.36 -8.12 -13.82
C GLU A 51 8.59 -9.15 -12.99
N MET A 52 9.27 -9.74 -12.01
CA MET A 52 8.66 -10.61 -11.01
C MET A 52 8.01 -9.73 -9.94
N LYS A 53 6.69 -9.66 -9.99
CA LYS A 53 5.87 -8.92 -9.03
C LYS A 53 5.49 -9.81 -7.86
N HIS A 54 5.66 -9.30 -6.65
CA HIS A 54 5.19 -9.95 -5.43
C HIS A 54 4.13 -9.08 -4.77
N THR A 55 2.98 -9.69 -4.50
CA THR A 55 1.91 -9.05 -3.74
C THR A 55 2.05 -9.45 -2.28
N LEU A 56 2.46 -8.49 -1.46
CA LEU A 56 2.68 -8.67 -0.04
C LEU A 56 1.60 -7.96 0.78
N ALA A 57 1.33 -8.50 1.96
CA ALA A 57 0.45 -7.86 2.92
C ALA A 57 1.10 -6.60 3.50
N GLY A 58 0.32 -5.55 3.70
CA GLY A 58 0.78 -4.32 4.34
C GLY A 58 -0.28 -3.69 5.22
N ARG A 59 0.18 -2.83 6.12
CA ARG A 59 -0.68 -2.00 6.98
C ARG A 59 -0.26 -0.55 6.86
N VAL A 60 -1.25 0.32 6.75
CA VAL A 60 -1.04 1.76 6.62
C VAL A 60 -0.74 2.35 7.98
N THR A 61 0.29 3.18 8.08
CA THR A 61 0.63 3.94 9.28
C THR A 61 0.75 5.43 8.95
N ALA A 62 0.40 6.29 9.92
CA ALA A 62 0.55 7.73 9.74
C ALA A 62 2.04 8.08 9.57
N TYR A 63 2.33 9.14 8.80
CA TYR A 63 3.71 9.60 8.63
C TYR A 63 4.29 10.13 9.95
N MET A 64 3.46 10.85 10.71
CA MET A 64 3.74 11.30 12.06
C MET A 64 2.48 11.19 12.90
N THR A 65 2.62 10.70 14.12
CA THR A 65 1.56 10.66 15.13
C THR A 65 2.03 11.43 16.35
N SER A 66 1.17 12.29 16.89
CA SER A 66 1.44 13.03 18.11
C SER A 66 0.25 12.96 19.05
N ASP A 67 0.48 12.32 20.19
CA ASP A 67 -0.46 12.30 21.30
C ASP A 67 -0.38 13.61 22.08
N VAL A 68 -1.48 14.36 22.09
CA VAL A 68 -1.55 15.65 22.78
C VAL A 68 -1.88 15.40 24.25
N ARG A 69 -0.89 15.67 25.11
CA ARG A 69 -1.02 15.52 26.57
C ARG A 69 -0.88 16.89 27.25
N PRO A 70 -1.59 17.13 28.37
CA PRO A 70 -1.40 18.34 29.15
C PRO A 70 -0.02 18.30 29.82
N GLN A 71 0.65 19.45 29.91
CA GLN A 71 1.93 19.56 30.63
C GLN A 71 1.76 20.16 32.04
N VAL A 72 0.55 20.66 32.32
CA VAL A 72 0.15 21.23 33.61
C VAL A 72 -1.26 20.75 33.96
N GLY A 73 -1.54 20.60 35.25
CA GLY A 73 -2.86 20.17 35.70
C GLY A 73 -3.89 21.31 35.69
N GLY A 74 -5.15 20.99 35.45
CA GLY A 74 -6.24 21.98 35.48
C GLY A 74 -7.54 21.45 34.91
N ILE A 75 -8.62 22.21 35.09
CA ILE A 75 -9.92 21.87 34.49
C ILE A 75 -9.94 22.38 33.05
N ILE A 76 -10.38 21.55 32.10
CA ILE A 76 -10.59 21.97 30.70
C ILE A 76 -11.76 22.95 30.68
N GLN A 77 -11.49 24.23 30.38
CA GLN A 77 -12.54 25.24 30.24
C GLN A 77 -13.23 25.16 28.87
N LYS A 78 -12.43 25.03 27.80
CA LYS A 78 -12.92 25.06 26.42
C LYS A 78 -12.09 24.16 25.52
N ARG A 79 -12.76 23.54 24.56
CA ARG A 79 -12.16 22.93 23.37
C ARG A 79 -12.20 23.94 22.22
N LEU A 80 -11.06 24.19 21.58
CA LEU A 80 -10.85 25.25 20.60
C LEU A 80 -10.68 24.73 19.17
N PHE A 81 -10.99 23.46 18.94
CA PHE A 81 -10.98 22.82 17.63
C PHE A 81 -12.27 22.02 17.40
N LYS A 82 -12.52 21.71 16.14
CA LYS A 82 -13.56 20.78 15.71
C LYS A 82 -12.92 19.43 15.44
N GLU A 83 -13.49 18.37 16.00
CA GLU A 83 -12.98 17.01 15.86
C GLU A 83 -13.00 16.57 14.40
N GLY A 84 -11.95 15.88 13.97
CA GLY A 84 -11.79 15.40 12.60
C GLY A 84 -11.28 16.44 11.58
N ASP A 85 -11.12 17.71 11.98
CA ASP A 85 -10.60 18.76 11.11
C ASP A 85 -9.05 18.73 11.02
N TYR A 86 -8.50 19.47 10.06
CA TYR A 86 -7.07 19.70 9.96
C TYR A 86 -6.62 20.82 10.90
N VAL A 87 -5.58 20.57 11.69
CA VAL A 87 -4.97 21.55 12.60
C VAL A 87 -3.53 21.84 12.19
N LYS A 88 -3.10 23.08 12.45
CA LYS A 88 -1.71 23.52 12.21
C LYS A 88 -0.88 23.40 13.49
N ALA A 89 0.42 23.14 13.35
CA ALA A 89 1.36 23.21 14.47
C ALA A 89 1.25 24.58 15.18
N GLY A 90 1.23 24.55 16.51
CA GLY A 90 1.05 25.72 17.36
C GLY A 90 -0.40 26.21 17.53
N GLN A 91 -1.38 25.64 16.81
CA GLN A 91 -2.79 26.00 16.96
C GLN A 91 -3.29 25.64 18.38
N PRO A 92 -4.00 26.55 19.09
CA PRO A 92 -4.66 26.23 20.35
C PRO A 92 -5.71 25.13 20.19
N LEU A 93 -5.67 24.13 21.07
CA LEU A 93 -6.59 22.98 21.07
C LEU A 93 -7.49 22.99 22.30
N TYR A 94 -6.90 23.19 23.48
CA TYR A 94 -7.63 23.26 24.74
C TYR A 94 -7.19 24.47 25.55
N GLN A 95 -8.14 25.06 26.26
CA GLN A 95 -7.88 26.03 27.30
C GLN A 95 -8.13 25.37 28.66
N LEU A 96 -7.09 25.29 29.49
CA LEU A 96 -7.19 24.89 30.89
C LEU A 96 -7.47 26.11 31.76
N ASP A 97 -7.99 25.88 32.97
CA ASP A 97 -8.13 26.96 33.97
C ASP A 97 -6.76 27.53 34.35
N SER A 98 -6.54 28.78 33.96
CA SER A 98 -5.26 29.47 34.12
C SER A 98 -5.17 30.29 35.40
N LYS A 99 -6.23 30.40 36.22
CA LYS A 99 -6.28 31.33 37.36
C LYS A 99 -5.12 31.17 38.35
N SER A 100 -4.81 29.94 38.75
CA SER A 100 -3.69 29.66 39.67
C SER A 100 -2.33 29.98 39.04
N TYR A 101 -2.17 29.65 37.75
CA TYR A 101 -0.95 29.93 37.00
C TYR A 101 -0.75 31.43 36.74
N GLN A 102 -1.84 32.16 36.51
CA GLN A 102 -1.84 33.61 36.36
C GLN A 102 -1.42 34.28 37.69
N ALA A 103 -1.99 33.85 38.81
CA ALA A 103 -1.60 34.34 40.13
C ALA A 103 -0.11 34.07 40.43
N ALA A 104 0.40 32.89 40.08
CA ALA A 104 1.82 32.56 40.23
C ALA A 104 2.73 33.43 39.33
N TYR A 105 2.30 33.71 38.10
CA TYR A 105 3.00 34.62 37.19
C TYR A 105 3.03 36.05 37.76
N ASP A 106 1.90 36.55 38.26
CA ASP A 106 1.80 37.90 38.81
C ASP A 106 2.64 38.05 40.10
N SER A 107 2.68 37.01 40.94
CA SER A 107 3.57 36.94 42.11
C SER A 107 5.04 37.01 41.72
N ALA A 108 5.49 36.14 40.79
CA ALA A 108 6.89 36.12 40.36
C ALA A 108 7.31 37.43 39.66
N LYS A 109 6.36 38.11 39.02
CA LYS A 109 6.59 39.43 38.42
C LYS A 109 6.79 40.50 39.48
N ALA A 110 6.05 40.44 40.59
CA ALA A 110 6.24 41.34 41.73
C ALA A 110 7.60 41.11 42.39
N ASP A 111 8.01 39.84 42.58
CA ASP A 111 9.31 39.49 43.16
C ASP A 111 10.48 40.02 42.31
N LEU A 112 10.36 39.95 40.99
CA LEU A 112 11.34 40.56 40.07
C LEU A 112 11.42 42.08 40.25
N ALA A 113 10.27 42.75 40.34
CA ALA A 113 10.23 44.21 40.53
C ALA A 113 10.86 44.62 41.88
N GLU A 114 10.68 43.82 42.94
CA GLU A 114 11.33 44.05 44.24
C GLU A 114 12.86 43.87 44.16
N ALA A 115 13.32 42.81 43.49
CA ALA A 115 14.75 42.58 43.30
C ALA A 115 15.41 43.68 42.45
N GLU A 116 14.72 44.13 41.39
CA GLU A 116 15.17 45.25 40.55
C GLU A 116 15.23 46.55 41.35
N ALA A 117 14.24 46.83 42.21
CA ALA A 117 14.24 48.01 43.07
C ALA A 117 15.43 48.01 44.06
N SER A 118 15.76 46.84 44.62
CA SER A 118 16.92 46.66 45.49
C SER A 118 18.23 46.95 44.73
N LEU A 119 18.38 46.40 43.52
CA LEU A 119 19.53 46.65 42.66
C LEU A 119 19.69 48.13 42.29
N ILE A 120 18.59 48.82 41.97
CA ILE A 120 18.57 50.26 41.67
C ILE A 120 19.07 51.09 42.86
N SER A 121 18.85 50.64 44.10
CA SER A 121 19.33 51.32 45.29
C SER A 121 20.82 51.05 45.61
N ASP A 122 21.29 49.82 45.36
CA ASP A 122 22.65 49.39 45.70
C ASP A 122 23.70 49.87 44.70
N GLN A 123 23.35 49.93 43.41
CA GLN A 123 24.30 50.32 42.36
C GLN A 123 24.82 51.77 42.53
N PRO A 124 23.97 52.80 42.78
CA PRO A 124 24.44 54.14 43.09
C PRO A 124 25.20 54.22 44.42
N LYS A 125 24.86 53.38 45.41
CA LYS A 125 25.55 53.33 46.70
C LYS A 125 26.98 52.87 46.53
N VAL A 126 27.23 51.78 45.79
CA VAL A 126 28.58 51.33 45.44
C VAL A 126 29.32 52.40 44.64
N GLN A 127 28.66 53.04 43.67
CA GLN A 127 29.29 54.10 42.88
C GLN A 127 29.75 55.28 43.74
N ARG A 128 28.92 55.69 44.71
CA ARG A 128 29.27 56.73 45.70
C ARG A 128 30.44 56.27 46.57
N TYR A 129 30.43 55.04 47.07
CA TYR A 129 31.49 54.52 47.94
C TYR A 129 32.82 54.39 47.20
N ARG A 130 32.82 53.97 45.92
CA ARG A 130 34.01 53.98 45.06
C ARG A 130 34.61 55.37 44.91
N ASN A 131 33.79 56.40 44.80
CA ASN A 131 34.27 57.79 44.72
C ASN A 131 34.85 58.26 46.07
N LEU A 132 34.20 57.94 47.20
CA LEU A 132 34.69 58.29 48.53
C LEU A 132 35.99 57.56 48.92
N MET A 133 36.18 56.33 48.46
CA MET A 133 37.42 55.57 48.68
C MET A 133 38.64 56.22 47.99
N LYS A 134 38.45 56.89 46.84
CA LYS A 134 39.55 57.59 46.13
C LYS A 134 40.14 58.75 46.92
N ILE A 135 39.35 59.33 47.82
CA ILE A 135 39.76 60.41 48.73
C ILE A 135 39.93 59.90 50.16
N GLU A 136 40.00 58.57 50.35
CA GLU A 136 40.20 57.89 51.64
C GLU A 136 39.15 58.27 52.72
N ALA A 137 37.94 58.66 52.31
CA ALA A 137 36.87 59.11 53.22
C ALA A 137 36.04 57.96 53.83
N ILE A 138 36.28 56.71 53.44
CA ILE A 138 35.64 55.49 53.97
C ILE A 138 36.64 54.35 54.10
N SER A 139 36.30 53.29 54.85
CA SER A 139 37.16 52.11 54.96
C SER A 139 37.06 51.20 53.73
N LYS A 140 38.12 50.42 53.46
CA LYS A 140 38.11 49.38 52.41
C LYS A 140 37.05 48.31 52.66
N GLN A 141 36.77 48.01 53.92
CA GLN A 141 35.76 47.03 54.32
C GLN A 141 34.35 47.51 53.92
N ASP A 142 34.01 48.78 54.18
CA ASP A 142 32.69 49.33 53.82
C ASP A 142 32.43 49.27 52.31
N LEU A 143 33.46 49.53 51.50
CA LEU A 143 33.37 49.39 50.05
C LEU A 143 33.19 47.92 49.64
N ALA A 144 33.97 47.01 50.21
CA ALA A 144 33.87 45.57 49.92
C ALA A 144 32.49 45.01 50.29
N ASP A 145 31.95 45.40 51.43
CA ASP A 145 30.61 45.01 51.90
C ASP A 145 29.53 45.53 50.94
N ALA A 146 29.61 46.81 50.53
CA ALA A 146 28.68 47.37 49.55
C ALA A 146 28.77 46.68 48.18
N GLU A 147 29.97 46.34 47.71
CA GLU A 147 30.15 45.58 46.47
C GLU A 147 29.62 44.15 46.57
N ALA A 148 29.75 43.50 47.73
CA ALA A 148 29.14 42.20 47.99
C ALA A 148 27.61 42.27 47.97
N THR A 149 27.00 43.28 48.63
CA THR A 149 25.55 43.52 48.56
C THR A 149 25.07 43.76 47.13
N LEU A 150 25.79 44.57 46.34
CA LEU A 150 25.45 44.78 44.93
C LEU A 150 25.46 43.47 44.14
N LYS A 151 26.49 42.63 44.32
CA LYS A 151 26.55 41.31 43.68
C LYS A 151 25.40 40.40 44.12
N GLN A 152 25.00 40.46 45.38
CA GLN A 152 23.84 39.72 45.90
C GLN A 152 22.54 40.20 45.27
N SER A 153 22.31 41.51 45.16
CA SER A 153 21.13 42.08 44.50
C SER A 153 21.08 41.74 43.01
N GLN A 154 22.23 41.76 42.31
CA GLN A 154 22.34 41.28 40.93
C GLN A 154 21.96 39.80 40.80
N ALA A 155 22.44 38.95 41.72
CA ALA A 155 22.08 37.53 41.75
C ALA A 155 20.59 37.33 42.05
N SER A 156 20.00 38.15 42.92
CA SER A 156 18.58 38.13 43.25
C SER A 156 17.72 38.45 42.02
N VAL A 157 18.07 39.47 41.24
CA VAL A 157 17.39 39.80 39.98
C VAL A 157 17.44 38.63 38.99
N MET A 158 18.61 38.00 38.83
CA MET A 158 18.74 36.83 37.95
C MET A 158 17.86 35.66 38.41
N SER A 159 17.81 35.40 39.72
CA SER A 159 16.96 34.35 40.31
C SER A 159 15.46 34.64 40.10
N ALA A 160 15.01 35.85 40.41
CA ALA A 160 13.62 36.27 40.24
C ALA A 160 13.19 36.25 38.77
N GLN A 161 14.08 36.64 37.85
CA GLN A 161 13.83 36.57 36.42
C GLN A 161 13.66 35.12 35.93
N ALA A 162 14.44 34.18 36.47
CA ALA A 162 14.30 32.75 36.16
C ALA A 162 12.97 32.18 36.71
N ALA A 163 12.56 32.59 37.91
CA ALA A 163 11.27 32.22 38.49
C ALA A 163 10.09 32.76 37.65
N LEU A 164 10.15 34.03 37.23
CA LEU A 164 9.16 34.63 36.33
C LEU A 164 9.07 33.88 35.00
N ASN A 165 10.21 33.50 34.42
CA ASN A 165 10.24 32.73 33.18
C ASN A 165 9.58 31.36 33.35
N THR A 166 9.82 30.69 34.49
CA THR A 166 9.18 29.41 34.82
C THR A 166 7.66 29.56 34.95
N ALA A 167 7.20 30.57 35.68
CA ALA A 167 5.77 30.86 35.82
C ALA A 167 5.11 31.20 34.48
N LYS A 168 5.80 31.96 33.61
CA LYS A 168 5.35 32.29 32.26
C LYS A 168 5.21 31.05 31.38
N ILE A 169 6.15 30.11 31.45
CA ILE A 169 6.10 28.84 30.71
C ILE A 169 4.90 28.01 31.18
N ASN A 170 4.73 27.85 32.48
CA ASN A 170 3.58 27.11 33.06
C ASN A 170 2.24 27.74 32.68
N LEU A 171 2.14 29.07 32.71
CA LEU A 171 0.97 29.80 32.22
C LEU A 171 0.74 29.56 30.73
N GLY A 172 1.79 29.52 29.91
CA GLY A 172 1.72 29.16 28.50
C GLY A 172 1.15 27.76 28.26
N TYR A 173 1.53 26.78 29.09
CA TYR A 173 1.04 25.41 29.03
C TYR A 173 -0.44 25.25 29.40
N THR A 174 -1.07 26.26 30.02
CA THR A 174 -2.53 26.27 30.21
C THR A 174 -3.29 26.33 28.88
N THR A 175 -2.65 26.82 27.81
CA THR A 175 -3.16 26.71 26.44
C THR A 175 -2.46 25.52 25.78
N VAL A 176 -3.13 24.37 25.72
CA VAL A 176 -2.59 23.19 25.07
C VAL A 176 -2.63 23.40 23.55
N ARG A 177 -1.47 23.33 22.90
CA ARG A 177 -1.30 23.59 21.46
C ARG A 177 -0.92 22.32 20.70
N ALA A 178 -1.25 22.29 19.42
CA ALA A 178 -0.87 21.21 18.50
C ALA A 178 0.66 21.13 18.33
N PRO A 179 1.32 20.01 18.65
CA PRO A 179 2.77 19.86 18.46
C PRO A 179 3.17 19.73 16.99
N ILE A 180 2.30 19.11 16.18
CA ILE A 180 2.48 18.91 14.75
C ILE A 180 1.22 19.37 13.98
N SER A 181 1.36 19.55 12.66
CA SER A 181 0.22 19.77 11.78
C SER A 181 -0.33 18.43 11.31
N GLY A 182 -1.65 18.29 11.24
CA GLY A 182 -2.26 17.02 10.86
C GLY A 182 -3.76 17.02 11.08
N ARG A 183 -4.38 15.87 10.87
CA ARG A 183 -5.79 15.67 11.16
C ARG A 183 -5.94 15.30 12.63
N ILE A 184 -6.81 16.00 13.34
CA ILE A 184 -7.03 15.78 14.77
C ILE A 184 -8.15 14.76 14.97
N ALA A 185 -7.93 13.82 15.88
CA ALA A 185 -8.91 12.81 16.26
C ALA A 185 -10.03 13.42 17.14
N THR A 186 -10.88 12.55 17.69
CA THR A 186 -11.83 12.94 18.72
C THR A 186 -11.10 13.33 20.01
N SER A 187 -11.81 14.08 20.85
CA SER A 187 -11.34 14.45 22.18
C SER A 187 -11.72 13.37 23.17
N THR A 188 -10.75 12.82 23.89
CA THR A 188 -10.98 11.81 24.95
C THR A 188 -11.71 12.42 26.15
N TYR A 189 -11.50 13.71 26.40
CA TYR A 189 -12.11 14.46 27.50
C TYR A 189 -12.98 15.61 26.99
N THR A 190 -13.97 15.99 27.77
CA THR A 190 -14.86 17.12 27.48
C THR A 190 -14.53 18.34 28.34
N PRO A 191 -14.97 19.55 27.95
CA PRO A 191 -14.93 20.71 28.84
C PRO A 191 -15.60 20.39 30.18
N GLY A 192 -14.94 20.76 31.27
CA GLY A 192 -15.32 20.44 32.65
C GLY A 192 -14.51 19.31 33.28
N ALA A 193 -13.80 18.50 32.48
CA ALA A 193 -12.94 17.44 33.01
C ALA A 193 -11.66 18.02 33.66
N LEU A 194 -11.24 17.42 34.78
CA LEU A 194 -9.94 17.67 35.41
C LEU A 194 -8.87 16.80 34.72
N VAL A 195 -7.75 17.42 34.35
CA VAL A 195 -6.59 16.75 33.76
C VAL A 195 -5.33 17.03 34.57
N THR A 196 -4.34 16.12 34.48
CA THR A 196 -3.06 16.22 35.21
C THR A 196 -1.87 16.08 34.27
N ALA A 197 -0.73 16.67 34.60
CA ALA A 197 0.45 16.70 33.73
C ALA A 197 1.00 15.31 33.36
N ASP A 198 0.92 14.37 34.31
CA ASP A 198 1.53 13.03 34.17
C ASP A 198 0.52 11.95 33.77
N GLN A 199 -0.62 12.30 33.16
CA GLN A 199 -1.63 11.32 32.80
C GLN A 199 -1.23 10.45 31.59
N ASP A 200 -1.52 9.15 31.69
CA ASP A 200 -1.25 8.16 30.63
C ASP A 200 -2.18 8.27 29.42
N THR A 201 -3.35 8.88 29.59
CA THR A 201 -4.32 9.04 28.51
C THR A 201 -4.14 10.37 27.79
N ALA A 202 -3.97 10.36 26.48
CA ALA A 202 -3.90 11.58 25.67
C ALA A 202 -5.27 12.30 25.63
N LEU A 203 -5.26 13.63 25.53
CA LEU A 203 -6.48 14.43 25.33
C LEU A 203 -7.07 14.18 23.95
N THR A 204 -6.20 14.04 22.96
CA THR A 204 -6.51 13.73 21.57
C THR A 204 -5.21 13.35 20.86
N THR A 205 -5.31 12.84 19.63
CA THR A 205 -4.18 12.46 18.80
C THR A 205 -4.24 13.24 17.49
N ILE A 206 -3.09 13.72 17.03
CA ILE A 206 -2.93 14.38 15.74
C ILE A 206 -2.12 13.48 14.84
N GLU A 207 -2.63 13.20 13.66
CA GLU A 207 -1.97 12.34 12.67
C GLU A 207 -1.71 13.10 11.38
N GLN A 208 -0.46 13.10 10.93
CA GLN A 208 -0.11 13.51 9.59
C GLN A 208 -0.33 12.33 8.64
N ILE A 209 -1.40 12.41 7.87
CA ILE A 209 -1.86 11.35 6.96
C ILE A 209 -1.58 11.66 5.48
N ASN A 210 -0.78 12.69 5.19
CA ASN A 210 -0.22 12.92 3.86
C ASN A 210 1.23 13.41 3.98
N PRO A 211 2.22 12.65 3.47
CA PRO A 211 2.09 11.27 2.95
C PRO A 211 1.68 10.26 4.05
N VAL A 212 1.51 8.99 3.70
CA VAL A 212 1.37 7.86 4.64
C VAL A 212 2.50 6.86 4.45
N TYR A 213 2.78 6.09 5.49
CA TYR A 213 3.62 4.90 5.37
C TYR A 213 2.75 3.66 5.14
N VAL A 214 3.31 2.70 4.42
CA VAL A 214 2.77 1.34 4.32
C VAL A 214 3.86 0.39 4.80
N ASP A 215 3.60 -0.23 5.94
CA ASP A 215 4.46 -1.24 6.55
C ASP A 215 4.07 -2.60 5.97
N ILE A 216 4.93 -3.14 5.12
CA ILE A 216 4.74 -4.35 4.33
C ILE A 216 5.54 -5.46 5.01
N THR A 217 4.91 -6.61 5.24
CA THR A 217 5.58 -7.74 5.89
C THR A 217 6.04 -8.77 4.87
N LEU A 218 7.28 -9.24 5.02
CA LEU A 218 7.88 -10.28 4.19
C LEU A 218 8.48 -11.38 5.09
N SER A 219 8.29 -12.65 4.75
CA SER A 219 8.90 -13.74 5.52
C SER A 219 10.43 -13.71 5.41
N SER A 220 11.13 -13.99 6.51
CA SER A 220 12.59 -14.15 6.50
C SER A 220 13.06 -15.24 5.53
N THR A 221 12.28 -16.30 5.32
CA THR A 221 12.58 -17.37 4.36
C THR A 221 12.47 -16.91 2.91
N GLU A 222 11.44 -16.11 2.61
CA GLU A 222 11.22 -15.53 1.28
C GLU A 222 12.31 -14.50 0.95
N LEU A 223 12.65 -13.66 1.92
CA LEU A 223 13.73 -12.69 1.79
C LEU A 223 15.09 -13.38 1.57
N LEU A 224 15.37 -14.49 2.27
CA LEU A 224 16.58 -15.28 2.07
C LEU A 224 16.59 -15.94 0.68
N SER A 225 15.46 -16.50 0.24
CA SER A 225 15.31 -17.09 -1.09
C SER A 225 15.57 -16.07 -2.19
N LEU A 226 14.98 -14.87 -2.06
CA LEU A 226 15.20 -13.76 -2.98
C LEU A 226 16.67 -13.35 -3.04
N ARG A 227 17.34 -13.18 -1.89
CA ARG A 227 18.78 -12.85 -1.84
C ARG A 227 19.63 -13.89 -2.55
N LYS A 228 19.39 -15.18 -2.30
CA LYS A 228 20.12 -16.26 -2.98
C LYS A 228 19.94 -16.20 -4.49
N GLN A 229 18.73 -15.97 -4.98
CA GLN A 229 18.46 -15.90 -6.41
C GLN A 229 19.13 -14.67 -7.07
N ILE A 230 19.27 -13.57 -6.33
CA ILE A 230 20.02 -12.39 -6.78
C ILE A 230 21.52 -12.69 -6.82
N ASP A 231 22.07 -13.28 -5.75
CA ASP A 231 23.50 -13.62 -5.66
C ASP A 231 23.90 -14.67 -6.71
N GLU A 232 23.00 -15.60 -7.04
CA GLU A 232 23.15 -16.60 -8.11
C GLU A 232 23.00 -16.00 -9.52
N GLY A 233 22.66 -14.71 -9.66
CA GLY A 233 22.48 -14.03 -10.94
C GLY A 233 21.22 -14.42 -11.71
N LYS A 234 20.30 -15.16 -11.09
CA LYS A 234 19.00 -15.53 -11.69
C LYS A 234 18.03 -14.35 -11.70
N LEU A 235 18.18 -13.45 -10.75
CA LEU A 235 17.38 -12.25 -10.56
C LEU A 235 18.30 -11.04 -10.45
N GLN A 236 17.90 -9.91 -11.03
CA GLN A 236 18.62 -8.65 -10.83
C GLN A 236 17.96 -7.85 -9.70
N SER A 237 18.76 -7.41 -8.73
CA SER A 237 18.31 -6.48 -7.69
C SER A 237 17.85 -5.17 -8.32
N LEU A 238 16.75 -4.62 -7.83
CA LEU A 238 16.34 -3.27 -8.18
C LEU A 238 17.15 -2.27 -7.35
N ASP A 239 18.16 -1.67 -7.98
CA ASP A 239 18.93 -0.59 -7.37
C ASP A 239 18.09 0.69 -7.32
N GLY A 240 17.93 1.27 -6.12
CA GLY A 240 17.29 2.57 -5.92
C GLY A 240 15.88 2.53 -5.33
N LYS A 241 15.09 3.56 -5.66
CA LYS A 241 13.72 3.78 -5.17
C LYS A 241 12.74 2.81 -5.85
N VAL A 242 12.54 1.63 -5.26
CA VAL A 242 11.60 0.61 -5.79
C VAL A 242 10.18 1.17 -5.77
N PRO A 243 9.48 1.28 -6.91
CA PRO A 243 8.10 1.73 -6.94
C PRO A 243 7.20 0.66 -6.31
N VAL A 244 6.24 1.09 -5.50
CA VAL A 244 5.28 0.20 -4.84
C VAL A 244 3.88 0.58 -5.31
N LYS A 245 3.15 -0.36 -5.89
CA LYS A 245 1.73 -0.17 -6.20
C LYS A 245 0.90 -0.66 -5.03
N ILE A 246 -0.06 0.15 -4.60
CA ILE A 246 -0.96 -0.20 -3.51
C ILE A 246 -2.27 -0.71 -4.10
N ILE A 247 -2.71 -1.86 -3.62
CA ILE A 247 -4.02 -2.44 -3.90
C ILE A 247 -4.84 -2.31 -2.62
N LEU A 248 -5.98 -1.65 -2.73
CA LEU A 248 -6.89 -1.38 -1.63
C LEU A 248 -7.67 -2.66 -1.23
N GLU A 249 -8.39 -2.61 -0.10
CA GLU A 249 -9.14 -3.76 0.42
C GLU A 249 -10.24 -4.25 -0.55
N ASP A 250 -10.76 -3.38 -1.39
CA ASP A 250 -11.75 -3.70 -2.43
C ASP A 250 -11.14 -4.33 -3.70
N GLY A 251 -9.81 -4.50 -3.74
CA GLY A 251 -9.06 -5.05 -4.87
C GLY A 251 -8.71 -4.03 -5.95
N SER A 252 -9.15 -2.77 -5.82
CA SER A 252 -8.79 -1.71 -6.75
C SER A 252 -7.36 -1.22 -6.53
N TYR A 253 -6.71 -0.76 -7.60
CA TYR A 253 -5.41 -0.10 -7.50
C TYR A 253 -5.58 1.34 -7.04
N TYR A 254 -4.73 1.78 -6.11
CA TYR A 254 -4.66 3.17 -5.71
C TYR A 254 -3.99 4.04 -6.77
N ASP A 255 -4.55 5.21 -7.04
CA ASP A 255 -4.09 6.14 -8.10
C ASP A 255 -2.61 6.53 -7.99
N GLN A 256 -2.07 6.63 -6.76
CA GLN A 256 -0.71 7.09 -6.52
C GLN A 256 0.21 5.90 -6.29
N SER A 257 1.38 5.92 -6.93
CA SER A 257 2.44 4.96 -6.63
C SER A 257 3.24 5.42 -5.41
N GLY A 258 3.59 4.46 -4.56
CA GLY A 258 4.52 4.63 -3.45
C GLY A 258 5.96 4.37 -3.85
N THR A 259 6.86 4.61 -2.92
CA THR A 259 8.28 4.30 -3.04
C THR A 259 8.75 3.55 -1.80
N LEU A 260 9.46 2.45 -1.99
CA LEU A 260 10.11 1.76 -0.89
C LEU A 260 11.26 2.63 -0.33
N GLU A 261 11.19 2.97 0.95
CA GLU A 261 12.21 3.80 1.62
C GLU A 261 13.16 2.97 2.48
N PHE A 262 12.63 1.96 3.18
CA PHE A 262 13.39 1.26 4.20
C PHE A 262 13.09 -0.24 4.22
N VAL A 263 14.15 -1.02 4.42
CA VAL A 263 14.08 -2.45 4.70
C VAL A 263 14.52 -2.64 6.14
N GLY A 264 13.64 -3.19 6.98
CA GLY A 264 13.94 -3.51 8.37
C GLY A 264 15.27 -4.26 8.51
N SER A 265 16.14 -3.78 9.39
CA SER A 265 17.41 -4.44 9.70
C SER A 265 17.26 -5.59 10.70
N SER A 266 16.06 -5.78 11.26
CA SER A 266 15.75 -6.81 12.24
C SER A 266 14.53 -7.61 11.80
N VAL A 267 14.55 -8.90 12.13
CA VAL A 267 13.40 -9.79 12.04
C VAL A 267 12.57 -9.63 13.31
N ASP A 268 11.25 -9.54 13.18
CA ASP A 268 10.33 -9.63 14.30
C ASP A 268 10.34 -11.07 14.84
N THR A 269 10.70 -11.26 16.11
CA THR A 269 10.91 -12.59 16.70
C THR A 269 9.61 -13.36 16.95
N GLY A 270 8.46 -12.67 17.03
CA GLY A 270 7.16 -13.31 17.20
C GLY A 270 6.60 -13.89 15.90
N THR A 271 6.88 -13.23 14.77
CA THR A 271 6.32 -13.58 13.46
C THR A 271 7.33 -14.14 12.47
N GLY A 272 8.63 -13.98 12.70
CA GLY A 272 9.68 -14.38 11.77
C GLY A 272 9.72 -13.55 10.48
N THR A 273 9.12 -12.35 10.50
CA THR A 273 8.99 -11.47 9.33
C THR A 273 9.91 -10.25 9.42
N VAL A 274 10.24 -9.69 8.26
CA VAL A 274 10.95 -8.41 8.11
C VAL A 274 9.93 -7.38 7.60
N THR A 275 9.95 -6.19 8.20
CA THR A 275 9.09 -5.09 7.77
C THR A 275 9.81 -4.23 6.72
N LEU A 276 9.21 -4.12 5.54
CA LEU A 276 9.57 -3.17 4.50
C LEU A 276 8.66 -1.96 4.63
N ARG A 277 9.19 -0.73 4.56
CA ARG A 277 8.39 0.50 4.68
C ARG A 277 8.40 1.27 3.37
N ALA A 278 7.21 1.49 2.83
CA ALA A 278 6.99 2.32 1.66
C ALA A 278 6.35 3.66 2.04
N LEU A 279 6.80 4.73 1.41
CA LEU A 279 6.19 6.06 1.50
C LEU A 279 5.20 6.24 0.35
N VAL A 280 3.94 6.59 0.65
CA VAL A 280 2.87 6.73 -0.34
C VAL A 280 2.21 8.10 -0.23
N PRO A 281 2.15 8.89 -1.33
CA PRO A 281 1.40 10.15 -1.35
C PRO A 281 -0.11 9.93 -1.13
N ASN A 282 -0.72 10.72 -0.25
CA ASN A 282 -2.14 10.61 0.09
C ASN A 282 -2.87 11.98 0.02
N PRO A 283 -2.84 12.68 -1.13
CA PRO A 283 -3.38 14.04 -1.24
C PRO A 283 -4.90 14.11 -1.05
N LYS A 284 -5.62 13.02 -1.34
CA LYS A 284 -7.08 12.92 -1.18
C LYS A 284 -7.49 12.32 0.18
N TYR A 285 -6.54 11.97 1.04
CA TYR A 285 -6.79 11.34 2.35
C TYR A 285 -7.64 10.06 2.28
N LEU A 286 -7.52 9.31 1.17
CA LEU A 286 -8.34 8.13 0.91
C LEU A 286 -7.90 6.95 1.78
N ILE A 287 -6.58 6.76 1.90
CA ILE A 287 -6.02 5.68 2.69
C ILE A 287 -5.82 6.18 4.12
N LEU A 288 -6.47 5.53 5.09
CA LEU A 288 -6.41 5.91 6.49
C LEU A 288 -5.40 5.03 7.25
N PRO A 289 -4.68 5.59 8.26
CA PRO A 289 -3.87 4.78 9.16
C PRO A 289 -4.68 3.64 9.79
N GLY A 290 -4.07 2.47 9.90
CA GLY A 290 -4.67 1.24 10.39
C GLY A 290 -5.31 0.36 9.30
N ALA A 291 -5.61 0.90 8.11
CA ALA A 291 -6.17 0.12 7.01
C ALA A 291 -5.21 -0.99 6.55
N TYR A 292 -5.78 -2.12 6.14
CA TYR A 292 -5.04 -3.19 5.50
C TYR A 292 -4.92 -2.89 4.01
N VAL A 293 -3.76 -3.15 3.43
CA VAL A 293 -3.54 -2.99 1.99
C VAL A 293 -2.67 -4.13 1.49
N LYS A 294 -2.70 -4.36 0.19
CA LYS A 294 -1.69 -5.20 -0.47
C LYS A 294 -0.73 -4.30 -1.22
N ALA A 295 0.56 -4.59 -1.11
CA ALA A 295 1.61 -3.90 -1.83
C ALA A 295 2.13 -4.83 -2.93
N GLU A 296 2.05 -4.39 -4.18
CA GLU A 296 2.67 -5.04 -5.32
C GLU A 296 4.04 -4.39 -5.55
N LEU A 297 5.10 -5.18 -5.32
CA LEU A 297 6.48 -4.76 -5.53
C LEU A 297 7.09 -5.56 -6.67
N PRO A 298 7.72 -4.91 -7.66
CA PRO A 298 8.69 -5.61 -8.49
C PRO A 298 9.87 -5.92 -7.57
N MET A 299 10.15 -7.19 -7.29
CA MET A 299 11.28 -7.56 -6.42
C MET A 299 12.50 -7.96 -7.22
N ALA A 300 12.31 -8.36 -8.48
CA ALA A 300 13.38 -8.72 -9.39
C ALA A 300 12.93 -8.69 -10.86
N VAL A 301 13.92 -8.65 -11.76
CA VAL A 301 13.71 -8.87 -13.19
C VAL A 301 14.33 -10.21 -13.58
N ASN A 302 13.54 -11.05 -14.26
CA ASN A 302 14.02 -12.24 -14.92
C ASN A 302 14.20 -11.94 -16.42
N HIS A 303 15.46 -11.79 -16.86
CA HIS A 303 15.82 -11.50 -18.26
C HIS A 303 15.73 -12.73 -19.18
N GLN A 304 15.58 -13.92 -18.59
CA GLN A 304 15.59 -15.20 -19.29
C GLN A 304 14.28 -15.97 -19.10
N ALA A 305 13.18 -15.25 -18.83
CA ALA A 305 11.87 -15.88 -18.71
C ALA A 305 11.43 -16.43 -20.08
N ILE A 306 10.96 -17.68 -20.09
CA ILE A 306 10.33 -18.30 -21.25
C ILE A 306 8.82 -18.35 -20.98
N LEU A 307 8.04 -17.67 -21.83
CA LEU A 307 6.58 -17.71 -21.80
C LEU A 307 6.06 -18.62 -22.91
N ILE A 308 5.25 -19.60 -22.55
CA ILE A 308 4.62 -20.50 -23.52
C ILE A 308 3.10 -20.50 -23.34
N PRO A 309 2.29 -20.54 -24.42
CA PRO A 309 0.83 -20.59 -24.29
C PRO A 309 0.37 -21.81 -23.50
N GLN A 310 -0.67 -21.66 -22.66
CA GLN A 310 -1.21 -22.78 -21.88
C GLN A 310 -1.63 -23.97 -22.75
N LYS A 311 -2.16 -23.70 -23.95
CA LYS A 311 -2.56 -24.71 -24.94
C LYS A 311 -1.41 -25.63 -25.41
N ALA A 312 -0.16 -25.22 -25.22
CA ALA A 312 1.02 -26.00 -25.64
C ALA A 312 1.48 -27.01 -24.60
N VAL A 313 0.98 -26.91 -23.35
CA VAL A 313 1.39 -27.77 -22.23
C VAL A 313 0.35 -28.87 -22.02
N THR A 314 0.81 -30.12 -21.99
CA THR A 314 -0.01 -31.29 -21.63
C THR A 314 0.58 -31.97 -20.40
N ARG A 315 -0.12 -32.92 -19.80
CA ARG A 315 0.40 -33.71 -18.68
C ARG A 315 0.61 -35.16 -19.09
N ASN A 316 1.75 -35.73 -18.72
CA ASN A 316 2.02 -37.15 -18.95
C ASN A 316 1.27 -38.02 -17.92
N HIS A 317 1.43 -39.35 -18.00
CA HIS A 317 0.78 -40.30 -17.08
C HIS A 317 1.21 -40.15 -15.60
N LYS A 318 2.35 -39.51 -15.32
CA LYS A 318 2.83 -39.20 -13.97
C LYS A 318 2.29 -37.86 -13.44
N GLY A 319 1.61 -37.10 -14.30
CA GLY A 319 1.11 -35.76 -13.99
C GLY A 319 2.12 -34.65 -14.24
N ASP A 320 3.33 -34.94 -14.73
CA ASP A 320 4.33 -33.90 -15.01
C ASP A 320 3.94 -33.08 -16.26
N PRO A 321 4.16 -31.76 -16.27
CA PRO A 321 3.93 -30.93 -17.45
C PRO A 321 4.96 -31.26 -18.54
N VAL A 322 4.44 -31.57 -19.73
CA VAL A 322 5.21 -31.91 -20.92
C VAL A 322 4.79 -31.06 -22.11
N VAL A 323 5.76 -30.76 -22.96
CA VAL A 323 5.56 -30.06 -24.23
C VAL A 323 6.14 -30.87 -25.39
N LYS A 324 5.60 -30.63 -26.58
CA LYS A 324 6.10 -31.23 -27.82
C LYS A 324 6.90 -30.21 -28.60
N LEU A 325 8.14 -30.56 -28.92
CA LEU A 325 9.11 -29.76 -29.65
C LEU A 325 9.37 -30.41 -31.00
N VAL A 326 9.78 -29.62 -32.00
CA VAL A 326 10.28 -30.16 -33.27
C VAL A 326 11.80 -30.13 -33.25
N GLY A 327 12.40 -31.32 -33.27
CA GLY A 327 13.84 -31.53 -33.34
C GLY A 327 14.44 -30.99 -34.64
N LYS A 328 15.78 -30.87 -34.68
CA LYS A 328 16.51 -30.41 -35.87
C LYS A 328 16.35 -31.37 -37.07
N ASP A 329 16.00 -32.62 -36.78
CA ASP A 329 15.70 -33.68 -37.74
C ASP A 329 14.25 -33.64 -38.25
N GLY A 330 13.44 -32.67 -37.81
CA GLY A 330 12.05 -32.52 -38.21
C GLY A 330 11.08 -33.48 -37.51
N LYS A 331 11.54 -34.19 -36.47
CA LYS A 331 10.72 -35.11 -35.69
C LYS A 331 10.21 -34.47 -34.40
N VAL A 332 9.08 -34.96 -33.90
CA VAL A 332 8.50 -34.51 -32.64
C VAL A 332 9.24 -35.14 -31.47
N GLU A 333 9.72 -34.32 -30.54
CA GLU A 333 10.28 -34.73 -29.26
C GLU A 333 9.34 -34.28 -28.13
N GLU A 334 9.02 -35.18 -27.21
CA GLU A 334 8.32 -34.81 -25.98
C GLU A 334 9.34 -34.50 -24.87
N ARG A 335 9.14 -33.38 -24.17
CA ARG A 335 10.06 -32.94 -23.12
C ARG A 335 9.30 -32.52 -21.87
N VAL A 336 9.74 -33.04 -20.73
CA VAL A 336 9.30 -32.59 -19.41
C VAL A 336 9.88 -31.21 -19.16
N ILE A 337 9.03 -30.29 -18.73
CA ILE A 337 9.41 -28.90 -18.42
C ILE A 337 9.15 -28.60 -16.95
N ASP A 338 9.84 -27.59 -16.45
CA ASP A 338 9.63 -27.06 -15.11
C ASP A 338 8.87 -25.72 -15.22
N THR A 339 7.62 -25.72 -14.78
CA THR A 339 6.70 -24.57 -14.84
C THR A 339 6.40 -24.07 -13.43
N THR A 340 6.38 -22.75 -13.25
CA THR A 340 5.94 -22.14 -11.98
C THR A 340 4.53 -21.60 -12.08
N ASP A 341 4.38 -20.31 -12.31
CA ASP A 341 3.11 -19.61 -12.34
C ASP A 341 2.62 -19.40 -13.78
N THR A 342 1.35 -19.02 -13.89
CA THR A 342 0.74 -18.56 -15.13
C THR A 342 0.62 -17.04 -15.11
N LEU A 343 1.01 -16.40 -16.20
CA LEU A 343 0.74 -14.98 -16.45
C LEU A 343 -0.24 -14.90 -17.62
N ASP A 344 -1.41 -14.32 -17.38
CA ASP A 344 -2.54 -14.26 -18.32
C ASP A 344 -2.88 -15.66 -18.88
N ASN A 345 -2.59 -15.92 -20.16
CA ASN A 345 -2.86 -17.19 -20.83
C ASN A 345 -1.56 -17.95 -21.19
N GLN A 346 -0.47 -17.68 -20.47
CA GLN A 346 0.85 -18.25 -20.69
C GLN A 346 1.43 -18.85 -19.40
N TRP A 347 2.20 -19.93 -19.52
CA TRP A 347 3.03 -20.49 -18.46
C TRP A 347 4.41 -19.84 -18.43
N ILE A 348 4.89 -19.55 -17.22
CA ILE A 348 6.28 -19.19 -16.97
C ILE A 348 7.07 -20.49 -16.80
N VAL A 349 8.07 -20.70 -17.66
CA VAL A 349 8.93 -21.89 -17.66
C VAL A 349 10.30 -21.54 -17.08
N ASN A 350 10.68 -22.21 -16.00
CA ASN A 350 11.97 -22.04 -15.33
C ASN A 350 13.05 -23.01 -15.84
N GLY A 351 12.65 -24.14 -16.46
CA GLY A 351 13.59 -25.15 -16.90
C GLY A 351 13.03 -26.11 -17.95
N GLY A 352 13.93 -26.78 -18.67
CA GLY A 352 13.60 -27.80 -19.68
C GLY A 352 13.52 -27.28 -21.12
N LEU A 353 13.52 -25.96 -21.34
CA LEU A 353 13.46 -25.34 -22.68
C LEU A 353 14.65 -24.43 -22.95
N LYS A 354 15.05 -24.33 -24.22
CA LYS A 354 16.14 -23.46 -24.67
C LYS A 354 15.66 -22.48 -25.73
N GLN A 355 16.29 -21.31 -25.78
CA GLN A 355 16.05 -20.33 -26.82
C GLN A 355 16.31 -20.91 -28.22
N GLY A 356 15.43 -20.61 -29.17
CA GLY A 356 15.52 -21.04 -30.56
C GLY A 356 14.88 -22.40 -30.86
N GLU A 357 14.40 -23.13 -29.85
CA GLU A 357 13.66 -24.38 -30.08
C GLU A 357 12.25 -24.10 -30.62
N LYS A 358 11.73 -25.02 -31.44
CA LYS A 358 10.41 -24.91 -32.07
C LYS A 358 9.36 -25.66 -31.24
N LEU A 359 8.57 -24.92 -30.48
CA LEU A 359 7.47 -25.44 -29.66
C LEU A 359 6.21 -25.63 -30.51
N ILE A 360 5.60 -26.82 -30.45
CA ILE A 360 4.31 -27.07 -31.10
C ILE A 360 3.20 -26.45 -30.23
N ILE A 361 2.47 -25.49 -30.79
CA ILE A 361 1.36 -24.82 -30.10
C ILE A 361 -0.01 -25.15 -30.70
N GLU A 362 -0.04 -25.74 -31.90
CA GLU A 362 -1.27 -26.17 -32.59
C GLU A 362 -1.03 -27.53 -33.26
N GLY A 363 -2.02 -28.42 -33.21
CA GLY A 363 -1.90 -29.80 -33.73
C GLY A 363 -1.16 -30.77 -32.79
N ALA A 364 -0.85 -30.37 -31.56
CA ALA A 364 -0.12 -31.19 -30.59
C ALA A 364 -0.83 -32.51 -30.21
N SER A 365 -2.16 -32.58 -30.30
CA SER A 365 -2.94 -33.80 -30.05
C SER A 365 -2.90 -34.81 -31.20
N THR A 366 -2.54 -34.36 -32.41
CA THR A 366 -2.57 -35.17 -33.64
C THR A 366 -1.22 -35.85 -33.92
N VAL A 367 -0.16 -35.46 -33.18
CA VAL A 367 1.21 -35.94 -33.41
C VAL A 367 1.78 -36.56 -32.15
N SER A 368 2.48 -37.68 -32.28
CA SER A 368 3.15 -38.41 -31.20
C SER A 368 4.66 -38.22 -31.26
N ALA A 369 5.36 -38.51 -30.15
CA ALA A 369 6.82 -38.46 -30.13
C ALA A 369 7.41 -39.41 -31.19
N GLY A 370 8.34 -38.91 -32.01
CA GLY A 370 8.97 -39.63 -33.11
C GLY A 370 8.34 -39.38 -34.49
N ASP A 371 7.14 -38.79 -34.55
CA ASP A 371 6.48 -38.48 -35.83
C ASP A 371 7.25 -37.39 -36.59
N SER A 372 7.34 -37.53 -37.91
CA SER A 372 7.83 -36.46 -38.78
C SER A 372 6.70 -35.46 -39.03
N VAL A 373 6.96 -34.17 -38.86
CA VAL A 373 5.95 -33.12 -38.97
C VAL A 373 6.41 -31.99 -39.88
N LYS A 374 5.47 -31.36 -40.59
CA LYS A 374 5.75 -30.14 -41.35
C LYS A 374 5.42 -28.94 -40.47
N THR A 375 6.38 -28.03 -40.26
CA THR A 375 6.19 -26.89 -39.35
C THR A 375 5.73 -25.64 -40.08
N VAL A 376 4.66 -25.01 -39.59
CA VAL A 376 4.24 -23.66 -39.99
C VAL A 376 4.38 -22.73 -38.78
N LEU A 377 4.93 -21.54 -38.97
CA LEU A 377 5.00 -20.55 -37.88
C LEU A 377 3.58 -20.10 -37.54
N ALA A 378 3.14 -20.41 -36.33
CA ALA A 378 1.83 -20.00 -35.85
C ALA A 378 1.89 -18.51 -35.46
N GLN A 379 0.93 -17.72 -35.94
CA GLN A 379 0.80 -16.33 -35.52
C GLN A 379 0.20 -16.30 -34.11
N VAL A 380 1.04 -16.00 -33.12
CA VAL A 380 0.57 -15.67 -31.77
C VAL A 380 -0.07 -14.30 -31.85
N LYS A 381 -1.40 -14.26 -32.01
CA LYS A 381 -2.15 -13.02 -31.82
C LYS A 381 -2.09 -12.70 -30.34
N ALA A 382 -1.23 -11.75 -29.96
CA ALA A 382 -1.30 -11.14 -28.65
C ALA A 382 -2.61 -10.34 -28.64
N ASP A 383 -3.62 -10.83 -27.91
CA ASP A 383 -4.85 -10.08 -27.68
C ASP A 383 -4.53 -8.93 -26.71
N THR A 384 -3.93 -7.87 -27.26
CA THR A 384 -3.86 -6.55 -26.66
C THR A 384 -4.81 -5.64 -27.41
N GLU A 385 -6.11 -5.95 -27.38
CA GLU A 385 -7.19 -5.00 -27.71
C GLU A 385 -8.57 -5.61 -27.40
N ALA A 386 -8.95 -5.56 -26.13
CA ALA A 386 -10.34 -5.67 -25.70
C ALA A 386 -10.61 -4.71 -24.52
N SER A 387 -10.29 -3.44 -24.71
CA SER A 387 -10.86 -2.33 -23.93
C SER A 387 -10.81 -1.04 -24.75
N ALA A 388 -11.36 -1.07 -25.97
CA ALA A 388 -11.60 0.13 -26.79
C ALA A 388 -12.61 -0.14 -27.93
N ALA A 389 -13.71 -0.86 -27.66
CA ALA A 389 -14.79 -1.02 -28.65
C ALA A 389 -16.14 -1.35 -27.99
N SER A 390 -16.55 -0.54 -27.02
CA SER A 390 -17.95 -0.45 -26.57
C SER A 390 -18.39 1.00 -26.47
N SER A 391 -18.08 1.78 -27.50
CA SER A 391 -18.91 2.92 -27.87
C SER A 391 -19.01 2.94 -29.37
N THR A 392 -20.26 2.90 -29.86
CA THR A 392 -20.75 3.10 -31.25
C THR A 392 -21.47 1.89 -31.84
N SER A 393 -22.71 1.65 -31.40
CA SER A 393 -23.81 1.22 -32.31
C SER A 393 -25.18 1.23 -31.62
N THR A 394 -25.80 2.41 -31.46
CA THR A 394 -27.28 2.47 -31.49
C THR A 394 -27.77 3.81 -32.07
N ALA A 395 -27.88 3.83 -33.39
CA ALA A 395 -28.73 4.72 -34.20
C ALA A 395 -28.95 3.92 -35.49
N THR A 396 -30.13 3.55 -36.00
CA THR A 396 -31.44 4.24 -36.01
C THR A 396 -32.48 3.26 -36.56
N SER A 397 -33.72 3.30 -36.04
CA SER A 397 -34.94 3.11 -36.83
C SER A 397 -36.02 4.05 -36.29
N THR A 398 -36.10 5.27 -36.86
CA THR A 398 -37.12 5.77 -37.81
C THR A 398 -38.53 6.01 -37.24
N THR A 399 -38.88 7.32 -37.16
CA THR A 399 -40.13 8.01 -37.62
C THR A 399 -41.48 7.43 -37.20
N ASN A 400 -42.52 8.18 -36.79
CA ASN A 400 -42.98 9.56 -36.99
C ASN A 400 -44.14 9.72 -35.96
N THR A 401 -44.47 10.89 -35.41
CA THR A 401 -45.56 11.76 -35.93
C THR A 401 -45.70 13.00 -35.03
N ALA A 402 -46.10 14.08 -35.68
CA ALA A 402 -46.12 15.47 -35.29
C ALA A 402 -47.10 15.89 -34.17
N SER A 403 -46.73 17.03 -33.56
CA SER A 403 -47.54 18.22 -33.19
C SER A 403 -48.73 18.06 -32.22
N THR A 404 -48.72 18.84 -31.13
CA THR A 404 -49.68 19.97 -30.92
C THR A 404 -49.34 20.79 -29.66
N THR A 405 -49.37 22.10 -29.86
CA THR A 405 -49.37 23.27 -28.97
C THR A 405 -50.41 23.25 -27.83
N GLN A 406 -50.06 23.80 -26.65
CA GLN A 406 -50.86 24.64 -25.71
C GLN A 406 -50.08 24.72 -24.38
N ALA A 407 -49.66 25.85 -23.79
CA ALA A 407 -50.27 27.14 -23.47
C ALA A 407 -51.43 27.09 -22.45
N SER A 408 -51.12 27.27 -21.16
CA SER A 408 -51.84 28.11 -20.16
C SER A 408 -51.26 27.85 -18.75
N THR A 409 -50.55 28.79 -18.08
CA THR A 409 -51.04 29.89 -17.20
C THR A 409 -51.97 29.51 -16.04
N GLN A 410 -51.54 29.94 -14.84
CA GLN A 410 -52.35 30.48 -13.71
C GLN A 410 -53.19 29.47 -12.91
N SER A 411 -53.40 29.56 -11.58
CA SER A 411 -53.26 30.64 -10.59
C SER A 411 -53.48 30.03 -9.18
N THR A 412 -52.74 30.45 -8.13
CA THR A 412 -53.20 31.31 -6.99
C THR A 412 -54.21 30.61 -6.04
N THR A 413 -54.06 30.52 -4.70
CA THR A 413 -54.18 31.62 -3.71
C THR A 413 -53.97 31.14 -2.24
N THR A 414 -53.42 32.06 -1.41
CA THR A 414 -53.70 32.35 0.05
C THR A 414 -53.43 31.30 1.13
N SER A 415 -53.02 31.62 2.37
CA SER A 415 -53.05 32.85 3.20
C SER A 415 -51.76 32.93 4.07
N THR A 416 -51.10 34.06 4.30
CA THR A 416 -51.38 35.17 5.24
C THR A 416 -52.08 34.77 6.54
N ASP A 417 -51.35 34.76 7.66
CA ASP A 417 -51.77 35.47 8.87
C ASP A 417 -50.56 35.80 9.75
N ALA A 418 -50.55 37.05 10.19
CA ALA A 418 -49.66 37.63 11.18
C ALA A 418 -50.43 37.77 12.49
N ASN A 419 -49.85 37.43 13.65
CA ASN A 419 -50.01 38.27 14.84
C ASN A 419 -49.02 37.92 15.97
N THR A 420 -48.22 38.94 16.31
CA THR A 420 -47.80 39.43 17.63
C THR A 420 -48.52 38.88 18.88
N THR A 421 -47.76 38.76 20.00
CA THR A 421 -48.06 39.16 21.42
C THR A 421 -47.34 38.21 22.41
N THR A 422 -46.21 38.57 23.05
CA THR A 422 -46.04 39.29 24.35
C THR A 422 -46.13 38.41 25.62
N SER A 423 -45.04 38.45 26.41
CA SER A 423 -44.95 38.54 27.89
C SER A 423 -45.15 37.32 28.82
N LYS A 424 -44.12 37.15 29.69
CA LYS A 424 -44.07 36.66 31.10
C LYS A 424 -44.56 35.22 31.34
N ASN A 425 -43.79 34.37 32.02
CA ASN A 425 -43.22 34.54 33.36
C ASN A 425 -41.96 33.68 33.54
#